data_AF-A0A1Q7W9D0-F1
#
_entry.id   AF-A0A1Q7W9D0-F1
#
_cell.length_a   1.000
_cell.length_b   1.000
_cell.length_c   1.000
_cell.angle_alpha   90.00
_cell.angle_beta   90.00
_cell.angle_gamma   90.00
#
_symmetry.space_group_name_H-M   'P 1'
#
loop_
_entity.id
_entity.type
_entity.pdbx_description
1 polymer ?
#
loop_
_entity_poly.entity_id
_entity_poly.type
_entity_poly.pdbx_seq_one_letter_code
_entity_poly.pdbx_strand_id
1 'polypeptide(L)'
;MTLLQTAPVERASDVNDGDAYAKHPVSTGAYKISSYAPGKELKLVRNDAYNAQSDPGHMHVALADVIDVQLGVDSAERDQRLLSGQADADLSSALTVANHAKVLQDPALKSQADDAPDNSVAFASVNTKLISNVDCRQAIEYAIDKGTVLNQLGGQWGGKIANNLLTDGIPGAQEFTAYDYSVPKAQAALAKCKAAAPSLFGSDGKLSFKIAAQVNAPDLQNAATAIQASLSAVGIDTEVKLYPFGQYSQYCGNQDYSIVHRLGMCLANWGPDWLTGYGMLDQWITRNGIAATGSQNYAFLDDSVVNDVEKHALASGDPSTQQQDWVKMDHRAMELAAYVPLVQRHVMRFRSARLTNVMINQAGGGGYDLSVFGVK
;
A
#
# COMPACT_ATOMS: atom_id res chain seq x y z
N MET A 1 -11.69 15.46 11.36
CA MET A 1 -11.89 14.11 10.82
C MET A 1 -11.62 13.09 11.92
N THR A 2 -12.66 12.38 12.37
CA THR A 2 -12.50 11.26 13.31
C THR A 2 -12.03 10.06 12.50
N LEU A 3 -10.93 9.42 12.91
CA LEU A 3 -10.54 8.15 12.28
C LEU A 3 -11.59 7.09 12.63
N LEU A 4 -11.85 6.14 11.73
CA LEU A 4 -12.84 5.07 11.95
C LEU A 4 -12.58 4.32 13.27
N GLN A 5 -11.31 4.22 13.66
CA GLN A 5 -10.83 3.53 14.86
C GLN A 5 -11.14 4.27 16.18
N THR A 6 -11.48 5.56 16.14
CA THR A 6 -11.73 6.40 17.34
C THR A 6 -13.13 7.03 17.36
N ALA A 7 -14.00 6.63 16.43
CA ALA A 7 -15.39 7.08 16.43
C ALA A 7 -16.13 6.56 17.68
N PRO A 8 -16.95 7.38 18.36
CA PRO A 8 -17.69 6.94 19.52
C PRO A 8 -18.74 5.89 19.14
N VAL A 9 -18.79 4.81 19.91
CA VAL A 9 -19.82 3.76 19.82
C VAL A 9 -20.70 3.85 21.05
N GLU A 10 -22.01 3.86 20.82
CA GLU A 10 -22.97 3.83 21.92
C GLU A 10 -22.99 2.44 22.56
N ARG A 11 -22.66 2.37 23.85
CA ARG A 11 -22.57 1.10 24.60
C ARG A 11 -23.86 0.28 24.55
N ALA A 12 -25.03 0.93 24.51
CA ALA A 12 -26.31 0.23 24.43
C ALA A 12 -26.53 -0.46 23.07
N SER A 13 -25.86 0.02 22.02
CA SER A 13 -25.92 -0.51 20.66
C SER A 13 -24.83 -1.55 20.37
N ASP A 14 -23.80 -1.62 21.22
CA ASP A 14 -22.70 -2.58 21.15
C ASP A 14 -23.01 -3.86 21.94
N VAL A 15 -23.93 -4.66 21.40
CA VAL A 15 -24.37 -5.94 21.98
C VAL A 15 -23.82 -7.13 21.21
N ASN A 16 -23.69 -8.29 21.87
CA ASN A 16 -23.16 -9.54 21.29
C ASN A 16 -21.76 -9.37 20.68
N ASP A 17 -20.81 -8.86 21.47
CA ASP A 17 -19.42 -8.61 21.08
C ASP A 17 -19.26 -7.77 19.80
N GLY A 18 -20.24 -6.91 19.50
CA GLY A 18 -20.21 -5.97 18.38
C GLY A 18 -20.67 -6.53 17.03
N ASP A 19 -20.99 -7.82 16.92
CA ASP A 19 -21.43 -8.44 15.65
C ASP A 19 -22.72 -7.82 15.11
N ALA A 20 -23.65 -7.48 16.01
CA ALA A 20 -24.88 -6.78 15.63
C ALA A 20 -24.59 -5.34 15.20
N TYR A 21 -23.66 -4.67 15.89
CA TYR A 21 -23.25 -3.31 15.59
C TYR A 21 -22.54 -3.21 14.23
N ALA A 22 -21.73 -4.20 13.87
CA ALA A 22 -21.05 -4.25 12.57
C ALA A 22 -22.02 -4.25 11.36
N LYS A 23 -23.25 -4.76 11.55
CA LYS A 23 -24.29 -4.78 10.51
C LYS A 23 -25.18 -3.53 10.53
N HIS A 24 -25.31 -2.90 11.69
CA HIS A 24 -26.19 -1.75 11.91
C HIS A 24 -25.51 -0.67 12.77
N PRO A 25 -24.39 -0.07 12.32
CA PRO A 25 -23.68 0.91 13.11
C PRO A 25 -24.50 2.20 13.24
N VAL A 26 -24.51 2.77 14.44
CA VAL A 26 -25.10 4.08 14.69
C VAL A 26 -24.18 5.16 14.11
N SER A 27 -24.76 6.14 13.44
CA SER A 27 -24.00 7.18 12.72
C SER A 27 -24.09 8.53 13.44
N THR A 28 -22.94 9.13 13.72
CA THR A 28 -22.82 10.51 14.25
C THR A 28 -22.47 11.55 13.18
N GLY A 29 -22.01 11.08 12.01
CA GLY A 29 -21.65 11.93 10.87
C GLY A 29 -22.84 12.36 10.01
N ALA A 30 -22.55 13.11 8.94
CA ALA A 30 -23.54 13.74 8.06
C ALA A 30 -24.41 12.77 7.24
N TYR A 31 -23.96 11.51 7.11
CA TYR A 31 -24.73 10.41 6.50
C TYR A 31 -24.92 9.26 7.49
N LYS A 32 -26.00 8.50 7.31
CA LYS A 32 -26.31 7.26 8.03
C LYS A 32 -26.56 6.12 7.05
N ILE A 33 -26.31 4.88 7.48
CA ILE A 33 -26.63 3.69 6.70
C ILE A 33 -28.15 3.53 6.63
N SER A 34 -28.70 3.54 5.40
CA SER A 34 -30.10 3.21 5.15
C SER A 34 -30.28 1.71 4.91
N SER A 35 -29.35 1.06 4.21
CA SER A 35 -29.36 -0.39 3.99
C SER A 35 -27.96 -0.89 3.68
N TYR A 36 -27.67 -2.13 4.08
CA TYR A 36 -26.41 -2.80 3.79
C TYR A 36 -26.68 -4.26 3.42
N ALA A 37 -26.23 -4.65 2.23
CA ALA A 37 -26.19 -6.04 1.78
C ALA A 37 -24.71 -6.43 1.60
N PRO A 38 -24.15 -7.27 2.50
CA PRO A 38 -22.75 -7.65 2.47
C PRO A 38 -22.29 -8.12 1.09
N GLY A 39 -21.17 -7.56 0.62
CA GLY A 39 -20.56 -7.89 -0.66
C GLY A 39 -21.33 -7.45 -1.90
N LYS A 40 -22.47 -6.74 -1.75
CA LYS A 40 -23.32 -6.32 -2.88
C LYS A 40 -23.58 -4.82 -2.93
N GLU A 41 -24.12 -4.23 -1.86
CA GLU A 41 -24.52 -2.82 -1.86
C GLU A 41 -24.52 -2.20 -0.46
N LEU A 42 -24.21 -0.91 -0.40
CA LEU A 42 -24.34 -0.06 0.78
C LEU A 42 -25.04 1.23 0.34
N LYS A 43 -26.15 1.56 1.02
CA LYS A 43 -26.89 2.80 0.78
C LYS A 43 -26.77 3.73 1.96
N LEU A 44 -26.29 4.94 1.70
CA LEU A 44 -26.19 6.02 2.68
C LEU A 44 -27.21 7.10 2.36
N VAL A 45 -27.84 7.66 3.39
CA VAL A 45 -28.76 8.80 3.30
C VAL A 45 -28.35 9.86 4.31
N ARG A 46 -28.79 11.11 4.15
CA ARG A 46 -28.50 12.15 5.14
C ARG A 46 -28.93 11.73 6.55
N ASN A 47 -28.11 12.10 7.53
CA ASN A 47 -28.40 11.87 8.92
C ASN A 47 -29.15 13.07 9.52
N ASP A 48 -30.46 12.94 9.74
CA ASP A 48 -31.28 14.02 10.31
C ASP A 48 -30.86 14.45 11.73
N ALA A 49 -30.08 13.61 12.43
CA ALA A 49 -29.54 13.91 13.76
C ALA A 49 -28.18 14.65 13.71
N TYR A 50 -27.57 14.80 12.54
CA TYR A 50 -26.29 15.49 12.39
C TYR A 50 -26.45 17.01 12.54
N ASN A 51 -25.65 17.60 13.42
CA ASN A 51 -25.61 19.04 13.63
C ASN A 51 -24.36 19.65 13.00
N ALA A 52 -24.52 20.25 11.81
CA ALA A 52 -23.43 20.91 11.09
C ALA A 52 -22.77 22.06 11.85
N GLN A 53 -23.45 22.67 12.84
CA GLN A 53 -22.88 23.73 13.68
C GLN A 53 -21.88 23.18 14.70
N SER A 54 -22.00 21.90 15.07
CA SER A 54 -21.07 21.22 15.96
C SER A 54 -19.88 20.58 15.25
N ASP A 55 -19.88 20.60 13.91
CA ASP A 55 -18.80 20.05 13.09
C ASP A 55 -17.61 21.01 13.01
N PRO A 56 -16.44 20.66 13.57
CA PRO A 56 -15.29 21.55 13.59
C PRO A 56 -14.88 21.98 12.18
N GLY A 57 -14.85 23.29 11.94
CA GLY A 57 -14.51 23.86 10.64
C GLY A 57 -15.57 23.66 9.54
N HIS A 58 -16.78 23.18 9.90
CA HIS A 58 -17.89 22.91 8.98
C HIS A 58 -17.46 22.08 7.76
N MET A 59 -16.62 21.07 8.00
CA MET A 59 -15.93 20.33 6.96
C MET A 59 -16.83 19.33 6.21
N HIS A 60 -17.92 18.85 6.82
CA HIS A 60 -18.86 17.92 6.19
C HIS A 60 -20.17 18.63 5.86
N VAL A 61 -20.61 18.58 4.59
CA VAL A 61 -21.75 19.39 4.10
C VAL A 61 -22.94 18.52 3.64
N ALA A 62 -22.71 17.24 3.34
CA ALA A 62 -23.72 16.29 2.88
C ALA A 62 -24.59 16.81 1.71
N LEU A 63 -23.95 17.25 0.62
CA LEU A 63 -24.65 17.85 -0.51
C LEU A 63 -25.52 16.85 -1.28
N ALA A 64 -25.14 15.57 -1.37
CA ALA A 64 -25.99 14.52 -1.94
C ALA A 64 -27.09 14.07 -0.97
N ASP A 65 -28.29 13.75 -1.48
CA ASP A 65 -29.37 13.18 -0.67
C ASP A 65 -29.12 11.71 -0.35
N VAL A 66 -28.58 10.97 -1.31
CA VAL A 66 -28.33 9.53 -1.29
C VAL A 66 -26.97 9.23 -1.90
N ILE A 67 -26.24 8.31 -1.29
CA ILE A 67 -25.03 7.71 -1.87
C ILE A 67 -25.27 6.20 -1.98
N ASP A 68 -25.42 5.71 -3.20
CA ASP A 68 -25.56 4.28 -3.51
C ASP A 68 -24.20 3.69 -3.88
N VAL A 69 -23.64 2.86 -2.99
CA VAL A 69 -22.34 2.20 -3.18
C VAL A 69 -22.56 0.77 -3.62
N GLN A 70 -22.02 0.40 -4.78
CA GLN A 70 -21.99 -0.98 -5.27
C GLN A 70 -20.70 -1.65 -4.78
N LEU A 71 -20.82 -2.82 -4.17
CA LEU A 71 -19.71 -3.58 -3.59
C LEU A 71 -19.42 -4.83 -4.42
N GLY A 72 -18.20 -5.36 -4.32
CA GLY A 72 -17.82 -6.63 -4.97
C GLY A 72 -17.76 -6.57 -6.51
N VAL A 73 -17.65 -5.37 -7.09
CA VAL A 73 -17.53 -5.18 -8.55
C VAL A 73 -16.06 -5.41 -8.96
N ASP A 74 -15.84 -6.25 -9.98
CA ASP A 74 -14.49 -6.46 -10.54
C ASP A 74 -13.92 -5.17 -11.17
N SER A 75 -12.60 -5.03 -11.13
CA SER A 75 -11.88 -3.84 -11.60
C SER A 75 -12.20 -3.45 -13.05
N ALA A 76 -12.34 -4.41 -13.97
CA ALA A 76 -12.64 -4.12 -15.37
C ALA A 76 -14.08 -3.64 -15.55
N GLU A 77 -15.03 -4.26 -14.84
CA GLU A 77 -16.44 -3.87 -14.86
C GLU A 77 -16.63 -2.49 -14.21
N ARG A 78 -15.96 -2.23 -13.08
CA ARG A 78 -15.96 -0.93 -12.40
C ARG A 78 -15.48 0.16 -13.35
N ASP A 79 -14.34 -0.04 -14.02
CA ASP A 79 -13.82 0.93 -14.98
C ASP A 79 -14.79 1.17 -16.14
N GLN A 80 -15.42 0.12 -16.66
CA GLN A 80 -16.45 0.25 -17.69
C GLN A 80 -17.61 1.12 -17.21
N ARG A 81 -18.14 0.87 -16.00
CA ARG A 81 -19.26 1.62 -15.43
C ARG A 81 -18.91 3.10 -15.23
N LEU A 82 -17.69 3.40 -14.77
CA LEU A 82 -17.19 4.77 -14.64
C LEU A 82 -17.11 5.47 -16.00
N LEU A 83 -16.44 4.85 -16.96
CA LEU A 83 -16.21 5.44 -18.28
C LEU A 83 -17.48 5.57 -19.12
N SER A 84 -18.50 4.74 -18.86
CA SER A 84 -19.83 4.86 -19.48
C SER A 84 -20.78 5.80 -18.73
N GLY A 85 -20.36 6.36 -17.58
CA GLY A 85 -21.20 7.22 -16.73
C GLY A 85 -22.32 6.50 -15.98
N GLN A 86 -22.26 5.17 -15.86
CA GLN A 86 -23.17 4.36 -15.02
C GLN A 86 -22.81 4.46 -13.53
N ALA A 87 -21.56 4.79 -13.21
CA ALA A 87 -21.10 5.09 -11.85
C ALA A 87 -20.48 6.48 -11.80
N ASP A 88 -20.58 7.15 -10.65
CA ASP A 88 -20.09 8.52 -10.47
C ASP A 88 -18.63 8.60 -10.02
N ALA A 89 -18.17 7.68 -9.19
CA ALA A 89 -16.78 7.61 -8.72
C ALA A 89 -16.46 6.20 -8.20
N ASP A 90 -15.17 5.85 -8.14
CA ASP A 90 -14.68 4.73 -7.34
C ASP A 90 -14.30 5.21 -5.94
N LEU A 91 -14.76 4.47 -4.92
CA LEU A 91 -14.49 4.73 -3.51
C LEU A 91 -13.41 3.83 -2.94
N SER A 92 -12.97 2.83 -3.70
CA SER A 92 -12.08 1.77 -3.22
C SER A 92 -10.67 1.85 -3.77
N SER A 93 -10.51 2.20 -5.05
CA SER A 93 -9.26 2.03 -5.78
C SER A 93 -9.20 3.05 -6.93
N ALA A 94 -8.37 2.78 -7.93
CA ALA A 94 -8.07 3.65 -9.04
C ALA A 94 -8.37 2.98 -10.37
N LEU A 95 -8.46 3.78 -11.42
CA LEU A 95 -8.64 3.28 -12.78
C LEU A 95 -7.49 2.33 -13.14
N THR A 96 -7.82 1.17 -13.71
CA THR A 96 -6.81 0.20 -14.12
C THR A 96 -5.88 0.78 -15.19
N VAL A 97 -4.61 0.36 -15.16
CA VAL A 97 -3.58 0.81 -16.12
C VAL A 97 -4.02 0.58 -17.57
N ALA A 98 -4.80 -0.47 -17.83
CA ALA A 98 -5.34 -0.79 -19.15
C ALA A 98 -6.19 0.34 -19.76
N ASN A 99 -6.83 1.18 -18.94
CA ASN A 99 -7.65 2.29 -19.39
C ASN A 99 -6.93 3.65 -19.42
N HIS A 100 -5.71 3.75 -18.90
CA HIS A 100 -4.98 5.04 -18.81
C HIS A 100 -4.79 5.67 -20.20
N ALA A 101 -4.32 4.91 -21.19
CA ALA A 101 -4.08 5.43 -22.53
C ALA A 101 -5.37 5.99 -23.17
N LYS A 102 -6.48 5.25 -23.05
CA LYS A 102 -7.80 5.68 -23.56
C LYS A 102 -8.25 6.99 -22.92
N VAL A 103 -8.15 7.09 -21.59
CA VAL A 103 -8.56 8.29 -20.84
C VAL A 103 -7.67 9.49 -21.18
N LEU A 104 -6.37 9.29 -21.30
CA LEU A 104 -5.41 10.38 -21.54
C LEU A 104 -5.44 10.93 -22.97
N GLN A 105 -5.88 10.12 -23.94
CA GLN A 105 -5.99 10.50 -25.35
C GLN A 105 -7.32 11.19 -25.68
N ASP A 106 -8.36 11.00 -24.86
CA ASP A 106 -9.66 11.65 -25.01
C ASP A 106 -9.76 12.88 -24.07
N PRO A 107 -9.86 14.12 -24.60
CA PRO A 107 -9.94 15.31 -23.77
C PRO A 107 -11.13 15.35 -22.79
N ALA A 108 -12.27 14.74 -23.16
CA ALA A 108 -13.45 14.72 -22.31
C ALA A 108 -13.25 13.74 -21.14
N LEU A 109 -12.66 12.58 -21.39
CA LEU A 109 -12.31 11.63 -20.31
C LEU A 109 -11.16 12.17 -19.45
N LYS A 110 -10.15 12.79 -20.06
CA LYS A 110 -9.02 13.38 -19.32
C LYS A 110 -9.47 14.48 -18.35
N SER A 111 -10.50 15.26 -18.70
CA SER A 111 -11.05 16.29 -17.80
C SER A 111 -11.73 15.73 -16.52
N GLN A 112 -11.99 14.43 -16.52
CA GLN A 112 -12.61 13.64 -15.46
C GLN A 112 -11.61 12.75 -14.71
N ALA A 113 -10.33 12.78 -15.11
CA ALA A 113 -9.26 12.05 -14.46
C ALA A 113 -8.50 12.96 -13.49
N ASP A 114 -8.35 12.51 -12.25
CA ASP A 114 -7.57 13.22 -11.24
C ASP A 114 -6.30 12.41 -10.92
N ASP A 115 -5.14 13.09 -10.92
CA ASP A 115 -3.88 12.53 -10.42
C ASP A 115 -3.85 12.66 -8.90
N ALA A 116 -3.93 11.53 -8.20
CA ALA A 116 -4.04 11.48 -6.76
C ALA A 116 -2.79 10.83 -6.15
N PRO A 117 -2.06 11.53 -5.26
CA PRO A 117 -1.09 10.89 -4.38
C PRO A 117 -1.78 9.82 -3.52
N ASP A 118 -1.22 8.60 -3.50
CA ASP A 118 -1.69 7.49 -2.67
C ASP A 118 -0.99 7.46 -1.29
N ASN A 119 0.05 8.30 -1.13
CA ASN A 119 0.95 8.37 0.03
C ASN A 119 1.54 7.01 0.45
N SER A 120 1.56 6.05 -0.48
CA SER A 120 2.03 4.70 -0.26
C SER A 120 3.27 4.39 -1.08
N VAL A 121 3.98 3.34 -0.66
CA VAL A 121 5.09 2.75 -1.40
C VAL A 121 4.73 1.32 -1.79
N ALA A 122 4.77 1.03 -3.08
CA ALA A 122 4.83 -0.33 -3.58
C ALA A 122 6.25 -0.85 -3.36
N PHE A 123 6.37 -2.04 -2.76
CA PHE A 123 7.66 -2.62 -2.39
C PHE A 123 7.66 -4.14 -2.63
N ALA A 124 8.86 -4.71 -2.64
CA ALA A 124 9.07 -6.14 -2.51
C ALA A 124 9.85 -6.42 -1.22
N SER A 125 9.24 -7.11 -0.26
CA SER A 125 9.96 -7.54 0.94
C SER A 125 10.96 -8.64 0.59
N VAL A 126 12.04 -8.75 1.36
CA VAL A 126 13.02 -9.84 1.23
C VAL A 126 13.09 -10.55 2.57
N ASN A 127 12.61 -11.79 2.62
CA ASN A 127 12.51 -12.57 3.84
C ASN A 127 13.89 -12.82 4.46
N THR A 128 14.21 -12.14 5.55
CA THR A 128 15.52 -12.18 6.23
C THR A 128 15.80 -13.52 6.91
N LYS A 129 14.78 -14.36 7.15
CA LYS A 129 14.97 -15.71 7.69
C LYS A 129 15.35 -16.72 6.61
N LEU A 130 14.96 -16.47 5.35
CA LEU A 130 15.33 -17.27 4.20
C LEU A 130 16.60 -16.78 3.50
N ILE A 131 16.76 -15.45 3.38
CA ILE A 131 17.88 -14.78 2.72
C ILE A 131 18.59 -13.96 3.78
N SER A 132 19.29 -14.67 4.68
CA SER A 132 19.86 -14.12 5.91
C SER A 132 21.08 -13.24 5.69
N ASN A 133 21.87 -13.51 4.64
CA ASN A 133 23.05 -12.74 4.31
C ASN A 133 22.68 -11.42 3.58
N VAL A 134 23.21 -10.30 4.07
CA VAL A 134 22.92 -8.97 3.54
C VAL A 134 23.43 -8.76 2.12
N ASP A 135 24.58 -9.33 1.73
CA ASP A 135 25.10 -9.20 0.36
C ASP A 135 24.15 -9.84 -0.66
N CYS A 136 23.45 -10.94 -0.30
CA CYS A 136 22.41 -11.52 -1.17
C CYS A 136 21.24 -10.57 -1.37
N ARG A 137 20.83 -9.88 -0.31
CA ARG A 137 19.71 -8.93 -0.37
C ARG A 137 20.08 -7.65 -1.12
N GLN A 138 21.31 -7.16 -0.93
CA GLN A 138 21.86 -6.07 -1.73
C GLN A 138 21.98 -6.44 -3.22
N ALA A 139 22.32 -7.70 -3.54
CA ALA A 139 22.31 -8.17 -4.92
C ALA A 139 20.91 -8.08 -5.56
N ILE A 140 19.86 -8.39 -4.79
CA ILE A 140 18.45 -8.24 -5.21
C ILE A 140 18.11 -6.78 -5.48
N GLU A 141 18.46 -5.86 -4.57
CA GLU A 141 18.26 -4.41 -4.74
C GLU A 141 18.89 -3.88 -6.03
N TYR A 142 20.18 -4.17 -6.26
CA TYR A 142 20.89 -3.75 -7.47
C TYR A 142 20.34 -4.38 -8.75
N ALA A 143 19.70 -5.56 -8.67
CA ALA A 143 19.24 -6.30 -9.83
C ALA A 143 17.88 -5.82 -10.36
N ILE A 144 17.03 -5.23 -9.52
CA ILE A 144 15.65 -4.88 -9.89
C ILE A 144 15.62 -3.56 -10.66
N ASP A 145 15.17 -3.62 -11.92
CA ASP A 145 14.93 -2.43 -12.73
C ASP A 145 13.57 -1.81 -12.35
N LYS A 146 13.62 -0.86 -11.41
CA LYS A 146 12.43 -0.14 -10.91
C LYS A 146 11.70 0.64 -12.02
N GLY A 147 12.36 1.00 -13.11
CA GLY A 147 11.73 1.66 -14.26
C GLY A 147 10.81 0.70 -15.02
N THR A 148 11.24 -0.55 -15.23
CA THR A 148 10.37 -1.57 -15.84
C THR A 148 9.15 -1.87 -14.97
N VAL A 149 9.33 -1.90 -13.64
CA VAL A 149 8.25 -2.08 -12.67
C VAL A 149 7.29 -0.88 -12.72
N LEU A 150 7.79 0.35 -12.70
CA LEU A 150 6.97 1.56 -12.81
C LEU A 150 6.10 1.54 -14.07
N ASN A 151 6.66 1.11 -15.20
CA ASN A 151 5.90 0.99 -16.45
C ASN A 151 4.71 0.01 -16.33
N GLN A 152 4.88 -1.12 -15.62
CA GLN A 152 3.77 -2.05 -15.38
C GLN A 152 2.70 -1.47 -14.46
N LEU A 153 3.09 -0.57 -13.56
CA LEU A 153 2.20 0.08 -12.59
C LEU A 153 1.54 1.36 -13.11
N GLY A 154 1.69 1.71 -14.40
CA GLY A 154 1.05 2.88 -15.02
C GLY A 154 2.01 3.99 -15.45
N GLY A 155 3.32 3.77 -15.38
CA GLY A 155 4.33 4.77 -15.75
C GLY A 155 4.20 6.01 -14.86
N GLN A 156 4.33 7.20 -15.46
CA GLN A 156 4.18 8.48 -14.74
C GLN A 156 2.82 8.64 -14.02
N TRP A 157 1.77 7.90 -14.41
CA TRP A 157 0.45 7.93 -13.77
C TRP A 157 0.28 6.85 -12.68
N GLY A 158 1.27 5.97 -12.54
CA GLY A 158 1.39 5.00 -11.44
C GLY A 158 2.25 5.50 -10.28
N GLY A 159 2.93 6.65 -10.46
CA GLY A 159 3.80 7.25 -9.45
C GLY A 159 5.21 7.55 -9.95
N LYS A 160 6.15 7.53 -9.02
CA LYS A 160 7.59 7.73 -9.28
C LYS A 160 8.41 6.60 -8.67
N ILE A 161 9.61 6.37 -9.20
CA ILE A 161 10.55 5.39 -8.62
C ILE A 161 10.80 5.74 -7.15
N ALA A 162 10.69 4.75 -6.27
CA ALA A 162 11.03 4.91 -4.85
C ALA A 162 12.45 4.38 -4.59
N ASN A 163 13.28 5.22 -3.97
CA ASN A 163 14.66 4.88 -3.63
C ASN A 163 14.85 4.57 -2.14
N ASN A 164 13.86 4.91 -1.32
CA ASN A 164 13.78 4.76 0.12
C ASN A 164 12.32 4.50 0.54
N LEU A 165 12.08 4.20 1.82
CA LEU A 165 10.77 3.75 2.31
C LEU A 165 9.89 4.92 2.80
N LEU A 166 10.50 5.99 3.31
CA LEU A 166 9.79 7.17 3.82
C LEU A 166 9.38 8.08 2.64
N THR A 167 8.08 8.09 2.31
CA THR A 167 7.55 8.82 1.14
C THR A 167 7.45 10.34 1.37
N ASP A 168 7.47 11.13 0.28
CA ASP A 168 7.45 12.61 0.33
C ASP A 168 6.31 13.23 1.16
N GLY A 169 5.18 12.54 1.31
CA GLY A 169 4.02 13.02 2.07
C GLY A 169 4.21 12.98 3.59
N ILE A 170 5.33 12.44 4.07
CA ILE A 170 5.60 12.23 5.48
C ILE A 170 6.52 13.33 6.03
N PRO A 171 6.17 14.01 7.14
CA PRO A 171 7.03 15.00 7.75
C PRO A 171 8.43 14.47 8.03
N GLY A 172 9.46 15.19 7.58
CA GLY A 172 10.86 14.82 7.73
C GLY A 172 11.42 13.92 6.63
N ALA A 173 10.61 13.45 5.68
CA ALA A 173 11.08 12.62 4.57
C ALA A 173 12.26 13.26 3.82
N GLN A 174 13.24 12.43 3.48
CA GLN A 174 14.42 12.82 2.71
C GLN A 174 14.63 11.82 1.60
N GLU A 175 14.76 12.30 0.37
CA GLU A 175 15.08 11.44 -0.77
C GLU A 175 16.57 11.10 -0.75
N PHE A 176 16.88 9.80 -0.81
CA PHE A 176 18.24 9.29 -0.99
C PHE A 176 18.21 8.02 -1.81
N THR A 177 19.33 7.67 -2.44
CA THR A 177 19.47 6.45 -3.24
C THR A 177 20.57 5.57 -2.66
N ALA A 178 20.16 4.49 -1.98
CA ALA A 178 21.09 3.48 -1.48
C ALA A 178 21.52 2.49 -2.59
N TYR A 179 20.60 2.17 -3.51
CA TYR A 179 20.81 1.20 -4.58
C TYR A 179 20.31 1.73 -5.92
N ASP A 180 21.23 1.86 -6.87
CA ASP A 180 20.98 2.12 -8.27
C ASP A 180 20.86 0.80 -9.05
N TYR A 181 19.95 0.71 -10.03
CA TYR A 181 19.90 -0.48 -10.89
C TYR A 181 21.24 -0.69 -11.61
N SER A 182 21.87 -1.84 -11.37
CA SER A 182 23.19 -2.16 -11.90
C SER A 182 23.46 -3.67 -11.88
N VAL A 183 23.32 -4.30 -13.05
CA VAL A 183 23.66 -5.72 -13.26
C VAL A 183 25.07 -6.08 -12.77
N PRO A 184 26.14 -5.29 -13.06
CA PRO A 184 27.47 -5.59 -12.55
C PRO A 184 27.57 -5.54 -11.01
N LYS A 185 26.96 -4.54 -10.36
CA LYS A 185 26.96 -4.45 -8.88
C LYS A 185 26.17 -5.61 -8.26
N ALA A 186 25.03 -5.96 -8.86
CA ALA A 186 24.23 -7.12 -8.44
C ALA A 186 25.02 -8.43 -8.52
N GLN A 187 25.69 -8.70 -9.65
CA GLN A 187 26.53 -9.89 -9.82
C GLN A 187 27.70 -9.92 -8.82
N ALA A 188 28.34 -8.77 -8.57
CA ALA A 188 29.42 -8.68 -7.60
C ALA A 188 28.93 -8.93 -6.15
N ALA A 189 27.78 -8.37 -5.77
CA ALA A 189 27.16 -8.62 -4.47
C ALA A 189 26.71 -10.08 -4.33
N LEU A 190 26.16 -10.69 -5.39
CA LEU A 190 25.77 -12.09 -5.40
C LEU A 190 26.98 -13.02 -5.23
N ALA A 191 28.11 -12.69 -5.86
CA ALA A 191 29.37 -13.43 -5.70
C ALA A 191 29.90 -13.35 -4.26
N LYS A 192 29.86 -12.17 -3.63
CA LYS A 192 30.19 -12.02 -2.20
C LYS A 192 29.27 -12.84 -1.31
N CYS A 193 27.96 -12.79 -1.58
CA CYS A 193 27.01 -13.61 -0.83
C CYS A 193 27.31 -15.11 -0.98
N LYS A 194 27.60 -15.58 -2.19
CA LYS A 194 27.92 -17.00 -2.44
C LYS A 194 29.17 -17.45 -1.69
N ALA A 195 30.17 -16.58 -1.56
CA ALA A 195 31.36 -16.87 -0.77
C ALA A 195 31.08 -16.87 0.74
N ALA A 196 30.28 -15.92 1.24
CA ALA A 196 30.01 -15.75 2.67
C ALA A 196 28.93 -16.70 3.21
N ALA A 197 27.97 -17.10 2.38
CA ALA A 197 26.80 -17.89 2.74
C ALA A 197 26.47 -18.95 1.67
N PRO A 198 27.39 -19.88 1.36
CA PRO A 198 27.21 -20.88 0.31
C PRO A 198 25.98 -21.80 0.53
N SER A 199 25.53 -21.97 1.76
CA SER A 199 24.35 -22.78 2.11
C SER A 199 23.02 -22.18 1.60
N LEU A 200 23.00 -20.90 1.21
CA LEU A 200 21.83 -20.26 0.59
C LEU A 200 21.65 -20.66 -0.88
N PHE A 201 22.67 -21.27 -1.48
CA PHE A 201 22.70 -21.62 -2.90
C PHE A 201 22.41 -23.12 -3.09
N GLY A 202 21.61 -23.43 -4.11
CA GLY A 202 21.32 -24.81 -4.50
C GLY A 202 22.56 -25.54 -5.04
N SER A 203 22.41 -26.84 -5.31
CA SER A 203 23.46 -27.66 -5.92
C SER A 203 23.85 -27.20 -7.34
N ASP A 204 22.95 -26.49 -8.02
CA ASP A 204 23.21 -25.79 -9.29
C ASP A 204 23.97 -24.46 -9.11
N GLY A 205 24.25 -24.09 -7.87
CA GLY A 205 24.97 -22.89 -7.50
C GLY A 205 24.16 -21.60 -7.59
N LYS A 206 22.82 -21.67 -7.67
CA LYS A 206 21.94 -20.50 -7.75
C LYS A 206 21.25 -20.21 -6.42
N LEU A 207 21.03 -18.93 -6.14
CA LEU A 207 20.09 -18.49 -5.11
C LEU A 207 18.69 -18.64 -5.69
N SER A 208 17.79 -19.37 -5.01
CA SER A 208 16.44 -19.62 -5.51
C SER A 208 15.33 -19.36 -4.49
N PHE A 209 14.25 -18.69 -4.89
CA PHE A 209 13.09 -18.44 -4.00
C PHE A 209 11.83 -18.10 -4.79
N LYS A 210 10.68 -18.08 -4.12
CA LYS A 210 9.40 -17.69 -4.72
C LYS A 210 9.05 -16.24 -4.42
N ILE A 211 8.41 -15.60 -5.39
CA ILE A 211 7.87 -14.24 -5.30
C ILE A 211 6.36 -14.33 -5.14
N ALA A 212 5.82 -13.81 -4.04
CA ALA A 212 4.38 -13.68 -3.84
C ALA A 212 3.86 -12.41 -4.52
N ALA A 213 2.79 -12.55 -5.30
CA ALA A 213 2.04 -11.44 -5.87
C ALA A 213 0.53 -11.64 -5.69
N GLN A 214 -0.25 -10.57 -5.81
CA GLN A 214 -1.68 -10.61 -5.52
C GLN A 214 -2.48 -11.23 -6.68
N VAL A 215 -3.44 -12.09 -6.33
CA VAL A 215 -4.53 -12.49 -7.24
C VAL A 215 -5.40 -11.26 -7.54
N ASN A 216 -5.93 -11.17 -8.76
CA ASN A 216 -6.78 -10.08 -9.26
C ASN A 216 -6.15 -8.68 -9.27
N ALA A 217 -4.81 -8.59 -9.32
CA ALA A 217 -4.07 -7.34 -9.53
C ALA A 217 -3.10 -7.49 -10.73
N PRO A 218 -3.58 -7.39 -11.98
CA PRO A 218 -2.76 -7.66 -13.16
C PRO A 218 -1.50 -6.80 -13.26
N ASP A 219 -1.56 -5.54 -12.82
CA ASP A 219 -0.41 -4.63 -12.76
C ASP A 219 0.68 -5.15 -11.80
N LEU A 220 0.29 -5.61 -10.60
CA LEU A 220 1.22 -6.24 -9.65
C LEU A 220 1.76 -7.59 -10.15
N GLN A 221 0.97 -8.37 -10.90
CA GLN A 221 1.43 -9.63 -11.51
C GLN A 221 2.47 -9.38 -12.60
N ASN A 222 2.25 -8.37 -13.44
CA ASN A 222 3.20 -7.93 -14.45
C ASN A 222 4.47 -7.37 -13.80
N ALA A 223 4.35 -6.59 -12.72
CA ALA A 223 5.48 -6.12 -11.94
C ALA A 223 6.30 -7.28 -11.34
N ALA A 224 5.64 -8.31 -10.79
CA ALA A 224 6.32 -9.52 -10.28
C ALA A 224 7.10 -10.25 -11.39
N THR A 225 6.52 -10.33 -12.59
CA THR A 225 7.17 -10.94 -13.76
C THR A 225 8.38 -10.11 -14.23
N ALA A 226 8.28 -8.78 -14.20
CA ALA A 226 9.41 -7.90 -14.48
C ALA A 226 10.56 -8.08 -13.47
N ILE A 227 10.23 -8.17 -12.18
CA ILE A 227 11.20 -8.47 -11.10
C ILE A 227 11.84 -9.85 -11.31
N GLN A 228 11.06 -10.88 -11.63
CA GLN A 228 11.58 -12.21 -11.95
C GLN A 228 12.59 -12.16 -13.11
N ALA A 229 12.29 -11.41 -14.19
CA ALA A 229 13.20 -11.24 -15.33
C ALA A 229 14.49 -10.51 -14.93
N SER A 230 14.39 -9.43 -14.15
CA SER A 230 15.53 -8.70 -13.58
C SER A 230 16.45 -9.60 -12.75
N LEU A 231 15.88 -10.42 -11.86
CA LEU A 231 16.64 -11.34 -11.01
C LEU A 231 17.28 -12.47 -11.83
N SER A 232 16.57 -13.00 -12.82
CA SER A 232 17.12 -14.02 -13.72
C SER A 232 18.33 -13.51 -14.51
N ALA A 233 18.37 -12.22 -14.89
CA ALA A 233 19.47 -11.63 -15.64
C ALA A 233 20.80 -11.62 -14.85
N VAL A 234 20.74 -11.71 -13.52
CA VAL A 234 21.91 -11.77 -12.64
C VAL A 234 22.15 -13.17 -12.06
N GLY A 235 21.37 -14.16 -12.47
CA GLY A 235 21.54 -15.57 -12.07
C GLY A 235 20.80 -15.97 -10.78
N ILE A 236 19.84 -15.17 -10.31
CA ILE A 236 18.94 -15.53 -9.21
C ILE A 236 17.69 -16.18 -9.82
N ASP A 237 17.37 -17.40 -9.37
CA ASP A 237 16.25 -18.17 -9.89
C ASP A 237 14.98 -17.93 -9.08
N THR A 238 13.90 -17.46 -9.70
CA THR A 238 12.67 -17.16 -8.97
C THR A 238 11.42 -17.67 -9.66
N GLU A 239 10.40 -17.98 -8.87
CA GLU A 239 9.09 -18.42 -9.36
C GLU A 239 7.99 -17.53 -8.77
N VAL A 240 7.17 -16.92 -9.63
CA VAL A 240 6.00 -16.12 -9.20
C VAL A 240 4.86 -17.04 -8.74
N LYS A 241 4.31 -16.77 -7.56
CA LYS A 241 3.13 -17.41 -6.99
C LYS A 241 2.07 -16.37 -6.64
N LEU A 242 0.83 -16.66 -7.02
CA LEU A 242 -0.29 -15.76 -6.79
C LEU A 242 -1.06 -16.17 -5.54
N TYR A 243 -1.36 -15.20 -4.68
CA TYR A 243 -2.16 -15.39 -3.48
C TYR A 243 -3.24 -14.31 -3.36
N PRO A 244 -4.45 -14.60 -2.85
CA PRO A 244 -5.42 -13.57 -2.51
C PRO A 244 -4.85 -12.62 -1.45
N PHE A 245 -4.97 -11.30 -1.64
CA PHE A 245 -4.39 -10.32 -0.70
C PHE A 245 -4.93 -10.48 0.73
N GLY A 246 -6.24 -10.72 0.87
CA GLY A 246 -6.87 -10.98 2.18
C GLY A 246 -6.33 -12.22 2.92
N GLN A 247 -5.50 -13.04 2.27
CA GLN A 247 -4.84 -14.20 2.87
C GLN A 247 -3.32 -14.04 2.98
N TYR A 248 -2.74 -12.87 2.63
CA TYR A 248 -1.29 -12.64 2.76
C TYR A 248 -0.77 -12.90 4.17
N SER A 249 -1.58 -12.63 5.20
CA SER A 249 -1.28 -12.92 6.61
C SER A 249 -1.01 -14.42 6.88
N GLN A 250 -1.62 -15.31 6.09
CA GLN A 250 -1.45 -16.77 6.19
C GLN A 250 -0.24 -17.29 5.41
N TYR A 251 0.27 -16.49 4.46
CA TYR A 251 1.37 -16.86 3.58
C TYR A 251 2.61 -16.01 3.85
N CYS A 252 2.66 -14.77 3.35
CA CYS A 252 3.74 -13.82 3.58
C CYS A 252 3.92 -13.43 5.05
N GLY A 253 2.81 -13.24 5.77
CA GLY A 253 2.81 -12.91 7.20
C GLY A 253 2.99 -14.11 8.13
N ASN A 254 3.20 -15.32 7.59
CA ASN A 254 3.43 -16.53 8.36
C ASN A 254 4.87 -17.00 8.11
N GLN A 255 5.73 -16.87 9.13
CA GLN A 255 7.16 -17.16 9.02
C GLN A 255 7.41 -18.62 8.66
N ASP A 256 6.74 -19.55 9.35
CA ASP A 256 6.91 -20.98 9.15
C ASP A 256 6.46 -21.39 7.75
N TYR A 257 5.29 -20.91 7.31
CA TYR A 257 4.80 -21.14 5.97
C TYR A 257 5.79 -20.61 4.92
N SER A 258 6.22 -19.36 5.09
CA SER A 258 7.15 -18.70 4.15
C SER A 258 8.46 -19.47 4.04
N ILE A 259 9.04 -19.91 5.16
CA ILE A 259 10.28 -20.70 5.17
C ILE A 259 10.09 -22.04 4.45
N VAL A 260 9.07 -22.81 4.82
CA VAL A 260 8.80 -24.13 4.25
C VAL A 260 8.55 -24.06 2.74
N HIS A 261 7.82 -23.04 2.28
CA HIS A 261 7.46 -22.89 0.87
C HIS A 261 8.49 -22.09 0.06
N ARG A 262 9.59 -21.65 0.69
CA ARG A 262 10.63 -20.78 0.12
C ARG A 262 10.09 -19.47 -0.44
N LEU A 263 9.11 -18.87 0.24
CA LEU A 263 8.57 -17.56 -0.11
C LEU A 263 9.56 -16.47 0.34
N GLY A 264 10.52 -16.19 -0.53
CA GLY A 264 11.65 -15.28 -0.24
C GLY A 264 11.32 -13.82 -0.47
N MET A 265 10.26 -13.53 -1.22
CA MET A 265 9.86 -12.17 -1.55
C MET A 265 8.35 -12.03 -1.62
N CYS A 266 7.81 -10.94 -1.07
CA CYS A 266 6.39 -10.61 -1.17
C CYS A 266 6.20 -9.19 -1.69
N LEU A 267 5.47 -9.06 -2.81
CA LEU A 267 5.07 -7.77 -3.34
C LEU A 267 3.81 -7.28 -2.64
N ALA A 268 3.88 -6.05 -2.14
CA ALA A 268 2.79 -5.39 -1.45
C ALA A 268 2.87 -3.87 -1.67
N ASN A 269 1.86 -3.17 -1.16
CA ASN A 269 1.80 -1.73 -1.09
C ASN A 269 1.53 -1.35 0.37
N TRP A 270 2.28 -0.39 0.90
CA TRP A 270 2.07 0.13 2.25
C TRP A 270 1.83 1.63 2.20
N GLY A 271 0.68 2.07 2.71
CA GLY A 271 0.38 3.47 2.98
C GLY A 271 0.11 3.63 4.48
N PRO A 272 0.48 4.76 5.08
CA PRO A 272 0.39 4.91 6.52
C PRO A 272 -1.04 5.25 6.94
N ASP A 273 -1.53 4.61 7.99
CA ASP A 273 -2.82 4.95 8.60
C ASP A 273 -2.86 6.39 9.13
N TRP A 274 -1.69 6.93 9.47
CA TRP A 274 -1.47 8.33 9.87
C TRP A 274 -0.22 8.85 9.16
N LEU A 275 -0.33 9.99 8.47
CA LEU A 275 0.76 10.65 7.72
C LEU A 275 1.92 11.12 8.62
N THR A 276 2.65 10.17 9.19
CA THR A 276 3.71 10.31 10.19
C THR A 276 4.76 9.23 9.92
N GLY A 277 5.99 9.45 10.39
CA GLY A 277 7.03 8.41 10.25
C GLY A 277 6.69 7.12 11.01
N TYR A 278 5.98 7.21 12.14
CA TYR A 278 5.47 6.05 12.86
C TYR A 278 4.49 5.24 11.99
N GLY A 279 3.41 5.89 11.51
CA GLY A 279 2.44 5.24 10.64
C GLY A 279 3.07 4.70 9.35
N MET A 280 4.14 5.34 8.87
CA MET A 280 4.86 4.86 7.70
C MET A 280 5.78 3.70 8.00
N LEU A 281 6.49 3.61 9.12
CA LEU A 281 7.61 2.64 9.26
C LEU A 281 7.34 1.51 10.27
N ASP A 282 6.66 1.80 11.38
CA ASP A 282 6.56 0.87 12.53
C ASP A 282 6.07 -0.54 12.13
N GLN A 283 4.87 -0.64 11.55
CA GLN A 283 4.19 -1.93 11.40
C GLN A 283 4.85 -2.91 10.43
N TRP A 284 5.66 -2.46 9.47
CA TRP A 284 6.19 -3.36 8.44
C TRP A 284 7.70 -3.44 8.44
N ILE A 285 8.46 -2.54 9.08
CA ILE A 285 9.92 -2.63 9.09
C ILE A 285 10.54 -2.88 10.47
N THR A 286 9.74 -2.91 11.54
CA THR A 286 10.24 -3.16 12.90
C THR A 286 9.69 -4.45 13.49
N ARG A 287 10.18 -4.81 14.69
CA ARG A 287 9.72 -5.98 15.42
C ARG A 287 8.24 -5.94 15.78
N ASN A 288 7.62 -4.75 15.83
CA ASN A 288 6.21 -4.58 16.21
C ASN A 288 5.29 -5.20 15.14
N GLY A 289 5.77 -5.26 13.90
CA GLY A 289 5.13 -5.93 12.78
C GLY A 289 5.25 -7.45 12.74
N ILE A 290 5.98 -8.07 13.68
CA ILE A 290 6.24 -9.51 13.69
C ILE A 290 5.34 -10.20 14.71
N ALA A 291 4.51 -11.12 14.23
CA ALA A 291 3.68 -12.00 15.02
C ALA A 291 3.96 -13.48 14.69
N ALA A 292 3.44 -14.40 15.50
CA ALA A 292 3.51 -15.84 15.20
C ALA A 292 2.80 -16.17 13.86
N THR A 293 1.70 -15.48 13.59
CA THR A 293 0.95 -15.52 12.32
C THR A 293 0.39 -14.13 12.03
N GLY A 294 0.33 -13.75 10.76
CA GLY A 294 -0.25 -12.47 10.35
C GLY A 294 0.66 -11.26 10.54
N SER A 295 1.97 -11.46 10.54
CA SER A 295 2.96 -10.38 10.51
C SER A 295 2.68 -9.42 9.35
N GLN A 296 2.73 -8.12 9.62
CA GLN A 296 2.74 -7.07 8.58
C GLN A 296 4.16 -6.82 8.06
N ASN A 297 5.18 -7.13 8.88
CA ASN A 297 6.57 -7.18 8.47
C ASN A 297 6.87 -8.49 7.73
N TYR A 298 6.62 -8.50 6.42
CA TYR A 298 6.83 -9.68 5.55
C TYR A 298 8.32 -10.03 5.34
N ALA A 299 9.25 -9.13 5.69
CA ALA A 299 10.68 -9.45 5.69
C ALA A 299 11.12 -10.18 6.97
N PHE A 300 10.28 -10.17 8.02
CA PHE A 300 10.64 -10.60 9.38
C PHE A 300 11.91 -9.91 9.89
N LEU A 301 12.09 -8.63 9.53
CA LEU A 301 13.23 -7.82 9.93
C LEU A 301 13.11 -7.47 11.42
N ASP A 302 14.13 -7.82 12.19
CA ASP A 302 14.25 -7.49 13.61
C ASP A 302 15.68 -7.01 13.88
N ASP A 303 15.92 -5.72 13.60
CA ASP A 303 17.22 -5.08 13.79
C ASP A 303 17.17 -4.19 15.04
N SER A 304 18.13 -4.39 15.95
CA SER A 304 18.15 -3.67 17.23
C SER A 304 18.32 -2.16 17.05
N VAL A 305 19.05 -1.71 16.02
CA VAL A 305 19.25 -0.27 15.78
C VAL A 305 17.94 0.36 15.31
N VAL A 306 17.23 -0.27 14.38
CA VAL A 306 15.89 0.19 13.94
C VAL A 306 14.94 0.29 15.15
N ASN A 307 14.88 -0.76 15.96
CA ASN A 307 13.98 -0.81 17.12
C ASN A 307 14.35 0.22 18.21
N ASP A 308 15.64 0.46 18.45
CA ASP A 308 16.10 1.44 19.45
C ASP A 308 15.84 2.88 18.98
N VAL A 309 16.01 3.17 17.70
CA VAL A 309 15.70 4.48 17.12
C VAL A 309 14.19 4.75 17.14
N GLU A 310 13.36 3.75 16.82
CA GLU A 310 11.90 3.86 16.96
C GLU A 310 11.49 4.19 18.40
N LYS A 311 12.06 3.46 19.37
CA LYS A 311 11.80 3.71 20.79
C LYS A 311 12.20 5.12 21.21
N HIS A 312 13.33 5.63 20.72
CA HIS A 312 13.77 7.00 21.00
C HIS A 312 12.81 8.03 20.39
N ALA A 313 12.37 7.83 19.14
CA ALA A 313 11.40 8.70 18.49
C ALA A 313 10.07 8.75 19.27
N LEU A 314 9.54 7.59 19.69
CA LEU A 314 8.29 7.52 20.45
C LEU A 314 8.39 8.10 21.87
N ALA A 315 9.59 8.10 22.47
CA ALA A 315 9.83 8.72 23.76
C ALA A 315 10.03 10.25 23.67
N SER A 316 10.31 10.78 22.48
CA SER A 316 10.53 12.21 22.25
C SER A 316 9.20 12.96 22.15
N GLY A 317 9.10 14.08 22.88
CA GLY A 317 8.04 15.07 22.71
C GLY A 317 8.34 16.17 21.68
N ASP A 318 9.53 16.16 21.08
CA ASP A 318 9.96 17.12 20.06
C ASP A 318 9.76 16.54 18.64
N PRO A 319 8.89 17.14 17.81
CA PRO A 319 8.65 16.68 16.44
C PRO A 319 9.90 16.68 15.55
N SER A 320 10.86 17.59 15.76
CA SER A 320 12.09 17.64 14.95
C SER A 320 12.97 16.42 15.22
N THR A 321 13.13 16.06 16.49
CA THR A 321 13.82 14.84 16.91
C THR A 321 13.16 13.59 16.33
N GLN A 322 11.83 13.48 16.41
CA GLN A 322 11.08 12.37 15.83
C GLN A 322 11.35 12.23 14.32
N GLN A 323 11.25 13.32 13.57
CA GLN A 323 11.50 13.34 12.13
C GLN A 323 12.91 12.87 11.76
N GLN A 324 13.93 13.32 12.51
CA GLN A 324 15.31 12.88 12.28
C GLN A 324 15.51 11.39 12.57
N ASP A 325 14.83 10.85 13.57
CA ASP A 325 14.90 9.42 13.90
C ASP A 325 14.19 8.55 12.86
N TRP A 326 13.05 9.00 12.31
CA TRP A 326 12.40 8.31 11.18
C TRP A 326 13.31 8.25 9.94
N VAL A 327 14.04 9.33 9.65
CA VAL A 327 15.04 9.34 8.56
C VAL A 327 16.17 8.34 8.83
N LYS A 328 16.69 8.28 10.07
CA LYS A 328 17.73 7.29 10.45
C LYS A 328 17.23 5.86 10.29
N MET A 329 15.98 5.60 10.67
CA MET A 329 15.35 4.28 10.48
C MET A 329 15.26 3.91 9.01
N ASP A 330 14.84 4.84 8.15
CA ASP A 330 14.75 4.60 6.70
C ASP A 330 16.13 4.26 6.10
N HIS A 331 17.16 5.05 6.42
CA HIS A 331 18.53 4.75 6.01
C HIS A 331 18.99 3.36 6.47
N ARG A 332 18.75 3.03 7.74
CA ARG A 332 19.14 1.74 8.31
C ARG A 332 18.38 0.58 7.65
N ALA A 333 17.09 0.73 7.40
CA ALA A 333 16.27 -0.27 6.72
C ALA A 333 16.77 -0.53 5.29
N MET A 334 17.15 0.54 4.57
CA MET A 334 17.78 0.41 3.26
C MET A 334 19.13 -0.30 3.34
N GLU A 335 20.03 0.04 4.28
CA GLU A 335 21.32 -0.68 4.46
C GLU A 335 21.14 -2.19 4.67
N LEU A 336 20.07 -2.56 5.39
CA LEU A 336 19.73 -3.95 5.69
C LEU A 336 19.14 -4.68 4.48
N ALA A 337 18.72 -3.96 3.43
CA ALA A 337 18.16 -4.46 2.18
C ALA A 337 17.00 -5.47 2.39
N ALA A 338 16.22 -5.29 3.46
CA ALA A 338 15.09 -6.17 3.75
C ALA A 338 13.83 -5.81 2.93
N TYR A 339 13.84 -4.65 2.29
CA TYR A 339 12.74 -4.09 1.53
C TYR A 339 13.27 -3.37 0.32
N VAL A 340 12.87 -3.82 -0.88
CA VAL A 340 13.12 -3.12 -2.13
C VAL A 340 11.98 -2.13 -2.36
N PRO A 341 12.16 -0.82 -2.13
CA PRO A 341 11.18 0.18 -2.54
C PRO A 341 11.11 0.19 -4.07
N LEU A 342 9.92 0.10 -4.64
CA LEU A 342 9.73 0.05 -6.09
C LEU A 342 9.20 1.39 -6.61
N VAL A 343 8.02 1.79 -6.13
CA VAL A 343 7.30 2.97 -6.62
C VAL A 343 6.59 3.66 -5.48
N GLN A 344 6.81 4.97 -5.32
CA GLN A 344 5.92 5.81 -4.52
C GLN A 344 4.69 6.08 -5.37
N ARG A 345 3.54 5.56 -4.93
CA ARG A 345 2.35 5.42 -5.77
C ARG A 345 1.62 6.74 -5.95
N HIS A 346 1.31 7.03 -7.20
CA HIS A 346 0.22 7.90 -7.58
C HIS A 346 -0.82 7.04 -8.28
N VAL A 347 -2.06 7.50 -8.25
CA VAL A 347 -3.14 6.77 -8.87
C VAL A 347 -4.05 7.70 -9.68
N MET A 348 -4.43 7.23 -10.87
CA MET A 348 -5.43 7.91 -11.69
C MET A 348 -6.82 7.57 -11.16
N ARG A 349 -7.47 8.54 -10.52
CA ARG A 349 -8.87 8.43 -10.15
C ARG A 349 -9.74 8.97 -11.28
N PHE A 350 -10.94 8.43 -11.40
CA PHE A 350 -11.92 8.88 -12.39
C PHE A 350 -13.22 9.25 -11.70
N ARG A 351 -13.75 10.42 -12.05
CA ARG A 351 -15.01 10.97 -11.54
C ARG A 351 -15.92 11.39 -12.67
N SER A 352 -17.21 11.20 -12.50
CA SER A 352 -18.24 11.66 -13.43
C SER A 352 -18.29 13.18 -13.47
N ALA A 353 -18.51 13.74 -14.66
CA ALA A 353 -18.74 15.17 -14.87
C ALA A 353 -19.98 15.71 -14.13
N ARG A 354 -20.85 14.82 -13.61
CA ARG A 354 -22.00 15.16 -12.76
C ARG A 354 -21.61 15.53 -11.32
N LEU A 355 -20.46 15.05 -10.84
CA LEU A 355 -20.03 15.34 -9.47
C LEU A 355 -19.55 16.79 -9.34
N THR A 356 -19.84 17.38 -8.18
CA THR A 356 -19.37 18.69 -7.72
C THR A 356 -18.68 18.55 -6.37
N ASN A 357 -17.85 19.54 -6.01
CA ASN A 357 -17.12 19.56 -4.73
C ASN A 357 -16.25 18.32 -4.51
N VAL A 358 -15.64 17.81 -5.59
CA VAL A 358 -14.79 16.64 -5.54
C VAL A 358 -13.42 17.02 -4.96
N MET A 359 -13.09 16.42 -3.83
CA MET A 359 -11.82 16.59 -3.14
C MET A 359 -11.18 15.23 -2.90
N ILE A 360 -9.85 15.18 -2.96
CA ILE A 360 -9.07 14.01 -2.58
C ILE A 360 -8.65 14.17 -1.12
N ASN A 361 -9.05 13.25 -0.27
CA ASN A 361 -8.65 13.21 1.13
C ASN A 361 -7.28 12.54 1.27
N GLN A 362 -6.25 13.36 1.39
CA GLN A 362 -4.86 12.89 1.56
C GLN A 362 -4.64 12.12 2.87
N ALA A 363 -5.36 12.47 3.94
CA ALA A 363 -5.24 11.80 5.24
C ALA A 363 -5.97 10.46 5.30
N GLY A 364 -6.85 10.16 4.33
CA GLY A 364 -7.64 8.93 4.24
C GLY A 364 -7.20 8.00 3.12
N GLY A 365 -5.90 7.89 2.85
CA GLY A 365 -5.38 7.01 1.79
C GLY A 365 -5.66 7.52 0.38
N GLY A 366 -5.75 8.84 0.20
CA GLY A 366 -5.88 9.46 -1.12
C GLY A 366 -7.21 9.20 -1.84
N GLY A 367 -8.26 8.74 -1.14
CA GLY A 367 -9.61 8.53 -1.68
C GLY A 367 -10.39 9.83 -1.89
N TYR A 368 -11.51 9.75 -2.60
CA TYR A 368 -12.42 10.90 -2.70
C TYR A 368 -13.19 11.12 -1.38
N ASP A 369 -13.34 12.39 -0.98
CA ASP A 369 -14.10 12.76 0.22
C ASP A 369 -15.60 12.82 -0.07
N LEU A 370 -16.31 11.74 0.32
CA LEU A 370 -17.76 11.62 0.16
C LEU A 370 -18.57 12.65 0.93
N SER A 371 -18.02 13.22 2.00
CA SER A 371 -18.78 14.09 2.90
C SER A 371 -19.11 15.46 2.29
N VAL A 372 -18.40 15.82 1.22
CA VAL A 372 -18.54 17.06 0.49
C VAL A 372 -19.09 16.86 -0.92
N PHE A 373 -19.30 15.62 -1.36
CA PHE A 373 -19.81 15.33 -2.70
C PHE A 373 -21.21 15.91 -2.92
N GLY A 374 -21.35 16.68 -4.00
CA GLY A 374 -22.64 17.07 -4.57
C GLY A 374 -22.81 16.55 -5.99
N VAL A 375 -24.02 16.65 -6.51
CA VAL A 375 -24.36 16.31 -7.91
C VAL A 375 -25.01 17.52 -8.57
N LYS A 376 -24.75 17.72 -9.86
CA LYS A 376 -25.34 18.81 -10.68
C LYS A 376 -26.82 18.61 -10.97
#